data_AF-A0A7C6M6P0-F1
#
_entry.id   AF-A0A7C6M6P0-F1
#
_cell.length_a   1.000
_cell.length_b   1.000
_cell.length_c   1.000
_cell.angle_alpha   90.00
_cell.angle_beta   90.00
_cell.angle_gamma   90.00
#
_symmetry.space_group_name_H-M   'P 1'
#
loop_
_entity.id
_entity.type
_entity.pdbx_description
1 polymer ?
#
loop_
_entity_poly.entity_id
_entity_poly.type
_entity_poly.pdbx_seq_one_letter_code
_entity_poly.pdbx_strand_id
1 'polypeptide(L)'
;LFLSTYYSLLLDYENTAKTHVKVLSYLDEFTNLKAFTFRQITHNYIILEDWTNALFYALKAKDLLIETDNYYGLIINRLHFAEVFFNIRNYDEALNILNSLGSFLILHESHLIPLEAKVLHSSLYLLLNKEKELINILNRDKTEVNELKLIRLYIYYLIDKEKFKEYKDSLNELDFNIDQLRVYKIIVALFNEDKSLVNRLLKEVGSCHLNVLKNLIKVIKFKVKDLGY
;
A
#
# COMPACT_ATOMS: atom_id res chain seq x y z
N LEU A 1 -15.14 -8.54 22.68
CA LEU A 1 -13.66 -8.61 22.60
C LEU A 1 -13.13 -8.24 21.22
N PHE A 2 -13.47 -8.96 20.14
CA PHE A 2 -13.05 -8.63 18.76
C PHE A 2 -13.37 -7.18 18.37
N LEU A 3 -14.65 -6.79 18.52
CA LEU A 3 -15.15 -5.43 18.31
C LEU A 3 -14.46 -4.40 19.23
N SER A 4 -14.12 -4.75 20.47
CA SER A 4 -13.46 -3.81 21.39
C SER A 4 -11.99 -3.58 21.02
N THR A 5 -11.26 -4.57 20.51
CA THR A 5 -9.95 -4.33 19.88
C THR A 5 -10.07 -3.53 18.60
N TYR A 6 -10.98 -3.88 17.69
CA TYR A 6 -11.08 -3.17 16.41
C TYR A 6 -11.50 -1.69 16.56
N TYR A 7 -12.40 -1.35 17.49
CA TYR A 7 -12.94 0.01 17.65
C TYR A 7 -12.27 0.88 18.73
N SER A 8 -11.53 0.33 19.70
CA SER A 8 -10.82 1.15 20.71
C SER A 8 -9.60 1.91 20.16
N LEU A 9 -9.30 1.72 18.88
CA LEU A 9 -7.97 1.85 18.32
C LEU A 9 -7.81 3.00 17.31
N LEU A 10 -8.89 3.73 17.02
CA LEU A 10 -8.87 4.75 15.98
C LEU A 10 -8.37 6.14 16.45
N LEU A 11 -8.21 6.42 17.75
CA LEU A 11 -7.99 7.82 18.20
C LEU A 11 -7.08 8.04 19.44
N ASP A 12 -6.53 7.01 20.10
CA ASP A 12 -5.71 7.21 21.32
C ASP A 12 -4.57 6.18 21.48
N TYR A 13 -3.33 6.65 21.36
CA TYR A 13 -2.11 5.84 21.42
C TYR A 13 -1.85 5.22 22.81
N GLU A 14 -2.13 5.94 23.90
CA GLU A 14 -1.89 5.42 25.26
C GLU A 14 -2.92 4.34 25.64
N ASN A 15 -4.18 4.55 25.23
CA ASN A 15 -5.23 3.55 25.42
C ASN A 15 -5.03 2.31 24.55
N THR A 16 -4.41 2.47 23.38
CA THR A 16 -4.05 1.37 22.48
C THR A 16 -3.09 0.38 23.15
N ALA A 17 -1.96 0.86 23.70
CA ALA A 17 -0.98 0.00 24.36
C ALA A 17 -1.54 -0.74 25.59
N LYS A 18 -2.30 -0.03 26.45
CA LYS A 18 -2.94 -0.61 27.64
C LYS A 18 -3.98 -1.68 27.27
N THR A 19 -4.77 -1.43 26.23
CA THR A 19 -5.80 -2.36 25.75
C THR A 19 -5.18 -3.62 25.13
N HIS A 20 -4.09 -3.48 24.38
CA HIS A 20 -3.37 -4.62 23.80
C HIS A 20 -2.87 -5.59 24.88
N VAL A 21 -2.19 -5.09 25.91
CA VAL A 21 -1.67 -5.92 27.01
C VAL A 21 -2.80 -6.70 27.68
N LYS A 22 -3.91 -6.01 27.99
CA LYS A 22 -5.07 -6.63 28.61
C LYS A 22 -5.72 -7.68 27.73
N VAL A 23 -5.89 -7.42 26.42
CA VAL A 23 -6.49 -8.39 25.50
C VAL A 23 -5.59 -9.61 25.32
N LEU A 24 -4.28 -9.41 25.17
CA LEU A 24 -3.33 -10.51 25.01
C LEU A 24 -3.28 -11.43 26.23
N SER A 25 -3.41 -10.90 27.45
CA SER A 25 -3.46 -11.74 28.67
C SER A 25 -4.67 -12.68 28.74
N TYR A 26 -5.76 -12.38 28.00
CA TYR A 26 -6.92 -13.27 27.94
C TYR A 26 -6.84 -14.30 26.79
N LEU A 27 -5.81 -14.22 25.95
CA LEU A 27 -5.66 -15.03 24.75
C LEU A 27 -4.56 -16.09 24.84
N ASP A 28 -3.95 -16.26 26.01
CA ASP A 28 -2.81 -17.17 26.18
C ASP A 28 -3.13 -18.63 25.83
N GLU A 29 -4.38 -19.07 26.02
CA GLU A 29 -4.83 -20.42 25.68
C GLU A 29 -5.39 -20.54 24.24
N PHE A 30 -5.51 -19.44 23.50
CA PHE A 30 -6.14 -19.39 22.18
C PHE A 30 -5.14 -18.99 21.08
N THR A 31 -4.18 -19.87 20.75
CA THR A 31 -3.07 -19.60 19.80
C THR A 31 -3.54 -18.94 18.49
N ASN A 32 -4.60 -19.49 17.87
CA ASN A 32 -5.17 -18.94 16.64
C ASN A 32 -5.70 -17.51 16.78
N LEU A 33 -6.43 -17.25 17.86
CA LEU A 33 -6.99 -15.93 18.13
C LEU A 33 -5.88 -14.93 18.51
N LYS A 34 -4.87 -15.39 19.25
CA LYS A 34 -3.68 -14.62 19.59
C LYS A 34 -2.88 -14.20 18.36
N ALA A 35 -2.67 -15.13 17.42
CA ALA A 35 -2.02 -14.86 16.14
C ALA A 35 -2.78 -13.79 15.33
N PHE A 36 -4.10 -13.94 15.23
CA PHE A 36 -4.97 -12.95 14.60
C PHE A 36 -4.88 -11.58 15.28
N THR A 37 -4.92 -11.54 16.61
CA THR A 37 -4.83 -10.30 17.38
C THR A 37 -3.49 -9.59 17.19
N PHE A 38 -2.36 -10.30 17.20
CA PHE A 38 -1.06 -9.68 16.90
C PHE A 38 -0.99 -9.07 15.50
N ARG A 39 -1.57 -9.73 14.50
CA ARG A 39 -1.68 -9.19 13.13
C ARG A 39 -2.53 -7.92 13.09
N GLN A 40 -3.62 -7.86 13.84
CA GLN A 40 -4.44 -6.64 13.92
C GLN A 40 -3.69 -5.50 14.63
N ILE A 41 -3.02 -5.81 15.73
CA ILE A 41 -2.18 -4.86 16.46
C ILE A 41 -1.09 -4.27 15.53
N THR A 42 -0.47 -5.12 14.72
CA THR A 42 0.50 -4.72 13.69
C THR A 42 -0.08 -3.67 12.74
N HIS A 43 -1.26 -3.94 12.18
CA HIS A 43 -1.93 -3.01 11.25
C HIS A 43 -2.22 -1.66 11.91
N ASN A 44 -2.62 -1.67 13.18
CA ASN A 44 -2.89 -0.44 13.90
C ASN A 44 -1.65 0.40 14.12
N TYR A 45 -0.52 -0.22 14.48
CA TYR A 45 0.74 0.51 14.60
C TYR A 45 1.25 1.01 13.24
N ILE A 46 0.91 0.34 12.13
CA ILE A 46 1.13 0.88 10.78
C ILE A 46 0.33 2.17 10.57
N ILE A 47 -0.97 2.18 10.92
CA ILE A 47 -1.82 3.38 10.81
C ILE A 47 -1.28 4.52 11.68
N LEU A 48 -0.77 4.20 12.87
CA LEU A 48 -0.19 5.17 13.81
C LEU A 48 1.25 5.57 13.45
N GLU A 49 1.80 5.05 12.35
CA GLU A 49 3.18 5.28 11.90
C GLU A 49 4.27 4.86 12.91
N ASP A 50 3.95 3.95 13.81
CA ASP A 50 4.90 3.34 14.75
C ASP A 50 5.46 2.05 14.18
N TRP A 51 6.48 2.20 13.36
CA TRP A 51 7.11 1.12 12.62
C TRP A 51 7.80 0.09 13.53
N THR A 52 8.30 0.51 14.69
CA THR A 52 8.99 -0.37 15.64
C THR A 52 8.01 -1.35 16.27
N ASN A 53 6.89 -0.84 16.80
CA ASN A 53 5.87 -1.70 17.38
C ASN A 53 5.16 -2.52 16.30
N ALA A 54 4.90 -1.96 15.12
CA ALA A 54 4.38 -2.72 13.99
C ALA A 54 5.27 -3.94 13.67
N LEU A 55 6.58 -3.75 13.53
CA LEU A 55 7.53 -4.82 13.26
C LEU A 55 7.56 -5.87 14.38
N PHE A 56 7.59 -5.42 15.64
CA PHE A 56 7.59 -6.30 16.81
C PHE A 56 6.39 -7.23 16.82
N TYR A 57 5.18 -6.68 16.67
CA TYR A 57 3.95 -7.49 16.67
C TYR A 57 3.79 -8.33 15.41
N ALA A 58 4.31 -7.90 14.26
CA ALA A 58 4.32 -8.71 13.04
C ALA A 58 5.19 -9.96 13.21
N LEU A 59 6.34 -9.84 13.88
CA LEU A 59 7.20 -10.97 14.22
C LEU A 59 6.50 -11.95 15.16
N LYS A 60 5.83 -11.43 16.20
CA LYS A 60 5.04 -12.27 17.12
C LYS A 60 3.88 -12.99 16.42
N ALA A 61 3.21 -12.32 15.48
CA ALA A 61 2.14 -12.94 14.69
C ALA A 61 2.68 -14.07 13.80
N LYS A 62 3.83 -13.85 13.14
CA LYS A 62 4.41 -14.80 12.17
C LYS A 62 4.58 -16.19 12.75
N ASP A 63 5.22 -16.30 13.93
CA ASP A 63 5.54 -17.59 14.53
C ASP A 63 4.27 -18.39 14.85
N LEU A 64 3.26 -17.72 15.43
CA LEU A 64 1.98 -18.35 15.74
C LEU A 64 1.16 -18.70 14.50
N LEU A 65 1.22 -17.88 13.44
CA LEU A 65 0.52 -18.16 12.17
C LEU A 65 1.09 -19.39 11.45
N ILE A 66 2.39 -19.66 11.60
CA ILE A 66 3.04 -20.87 11.11
C ILE A 66 2.61 -22.08 11.95
N GLU A 67 2.62 -21.94 13.28
CA GLU A 67 2.20 -23.01 14.21
C GLU A 67 0.76 -23.47 13.96
N THR A 68 -0.13 -22.56 13.55
CA THR A 68 -1.54 -22.86 13.33
C THR A 68 -1.93 -23.08 11.87
N ASP A 69 -0.96 -23.25 10.96
CA ASP A 69 -1.19 -23.44 9.53
C ASP A 69 -2.08 -22.35 8.89
N ASN A 70 -2.07 -21.13 9.43
CA ASN A 70 -2.88 -20.03 8.94
C ASN A 70 -2.15 -19.28 7.81
N TYR A 71 -2.04 -19.92 6.65
CA TYR A 71 -1.33 -19.40 5.48
C TYR A 71 -1.88 -18.06 4.97
N TYR A 72 -3.20 -17.87 5.01
CA TYR A 72 -3.80 -16.59 4.63
C TYR A 72 -3.38 -15.46 5.57
N GLY A 73 -3.43 -15.72 6.89
CA GLY A 73 -2.93 -14.77 7.89
C GLY A 73 -1.44 -14.48 7.71
N LEU A 74 -0.64 -15.49 7.35
CA LEU A 74 0.79 -15.32 7.06
C LEU A 74 1.02 -14.42 5.84
N ILE A 75 0.25 -14.56 4.75
CA ILE A 75 0.33 -13.68 3.57
C ILE A 75 0.06 -12.23 3.98
N ILE A 76 -1.04 -11.97 4.70
CA ILE A 76 -1.37 -10.60 5.13
C ILE A 76 -0.30 -10.06 6.09
N ASN A 77 0.23 -10.88 6.99
CA ASN A 77 1.31 -10.46 7.89
C ASN A 77 2.59 -10.10 7.11
N ARG A 78 2.90 -10.82 6.02
CA ARG A 78 4.02 -10.48 5.13
C ARG A 78 3.79 -9.19 4.35
N LEU A 79 2.54 -8.87 3.98
CA LEU A 79 2.21 -7.56 3.42
C LEU A 79 2.47 -6.43 4.42
N HIS A 80 2.11 -6.61 5.68
CA HIS A 80 2.42 -5.64 6.73
C HIS A 80 3.94 -5.44 6.92
N PHE A 81 4.74 -6.51 6.85
CA PHE A 81 6.20 -6.37 6.85
C PHE A 81 6.69 -5.51 5.67
N ALA A 82 6.22 -5.80 4.46
CA ALA A 82 6.59 -5.03 3.27
C ALA A 82 6.21 -3.54 3.41
N GLU A 83 5.04 -3.25 3.98
CA GLU A 83 4.57 -1.89 4.25
C GLU A 83 5.44 -1.16 5.28
N VAL A 84 5.84 -1.84 6.36
CA VAL A 84 6.79 -1.30 7.35
C VAL A 84 8.13 -0.98 6.68
N PHE A 85 8.71 -1.92 5.93
CA PHE A 85 9.99 -1.72 5.23
C PHE A 85 9.92 -0.60 4.20
N PHE A 86 8.81 -0.48 3.46
CA PHE A 86 8.56 0.64 2.55
C PHE A 86 8.55 1.98 3.30
N ASN A 87 7.93 2.05 4.47
CA ASN A 87 7.83 3.29 5.22
C ASN A 87 9.15 3.72 5.86
N ILE A 88 9.99 2.79 6.30
CA ILE A 88 11.36 3.07 6.77
C ILE A 88 12.39 3.18 5.63
N ARG A 89 11.93 3.22 4.37
CA ARG A 89 12.73 3.39 3.15
C ARG A 89 13.73 2.27 2.85
N ASN A 90 13.50 1.08 3.40
CA ASN A 90 14.21 -0.13 2.99
C ASN A 90 13.45 -0.79 1.82
N TYR A 91 13.52 -0.14 0.66
CA TYR A 91 12.74 -0.53 -0.52
C TYR A 91 13.14 -1.90 -1.09
N ASP A 92 14.41 -2.27 -0.99
CA ASP A 92 14.90 -3.56 -1.47
C ASP A 92 14.30 -4.71 -0.66
N GLU A 93 14.30 -4.60 0.68
CA GLU A 93 13.70 -5.63 1.53
C GLU A 93 12.18 -5.71 1.36
N ALA A 94 11.52 -4.55 1.28
CA ALA A 94 10.08 -4.49 1.00
C ALA A 94 9.74 -5.19 -0.34
N LEU A 95 10.53 -4.93 -1.38
CA LEU A 95 10.33 -5.54 -2.69
C LEU A 95 10.66 -7.04 -2.67
N ASN A 96 11.72 -7.47 -1.97
CA ASN A 96 12.07 -8.87 -1.81
C ASN A 96 10.92 -9.66 -1.15
N ILE A 97 10.34 -9.10 -0.08
CA ILE A 97 9.17 -9.69 0.58
C ILE A 97 8.00 -9.82 -0.40
N LEU A 98 7.63 -8.76 -1.12
CA LEU A 98 6.52 -8.84 -2.07
C LEU A 98 6.80 -9.78 -3.26
N ASN A 99 8.01 -9.80 -3.80
CA ASN A 99 8.39 -10.71 -4.88
C ASN A 99 8.36 -12.18 -4.43
N SER A 100 8.71 -12.45 -3.17
CA SER A 100 8.56 -13.80 -2.60
C SER A 100 7.10 -14.21 -2.36
N LEU A 101 6.16 -13.26 -2.42
CA LEU A 101 4.73 -13.51 -2.52
C LEU A 101 4.29 -13.67 -4.00
N GLY A 102 5.22 -13.62 -4.96
CA GLY A 102 4.99 -13.43 -6.39
C GLY A 102 4.05 -14.44 -7.07
N SER A 103 4.08 -15.72 -6.68
CA SER A 103 3.10 -16.70 -7.19
C SER A 103 1.69 -16.40 -6.72
N PHE A 104 1.52 -15.87 -5.51
CA PHE A 104 0.23 -15.41 -5.00
C PHE A 104 -0.19 -14.08 -5.62
N LEU A 105 0.73 -13.16 -5.92
CA LEU A 105 0.41 -11.85 -6.50
C LEU A 105 0.04 -11.89 -7.99
N ILE A 106 0.57 -12.87 -8.75
CA ILE A 106 0.49 -12.92 -10.23
C ILE A 106 -0.46 -14.02 -10.73
N LEU A 107 -0.59 -15.16 -10.04
CA LEU A 107 -1.26 -16.36 -10.59
C LEU A 107 -2.67 -16.63 -10.05
N HIS A 108 -3.12 -15.91 -9.04
CA HIS A 108 -4.48 -16.08 -8.54
C HIS A 108 -5.39 -14.94 -9.03
N GLU A 109 -6.32 -15.31 -9.92
CA GLU A 109 -7.57 -14.56 -10.19
C GLU A 109 -8.47 -14.45 -8.93
N SER A 110 -8.00 -14.92 -7.77
CA SER A 110 -8.75 -14.80 -6.54
C SER A 110 -8.73 -13.35 -6.08
N HIS A 111 -9.91 -12.84 -5.79
CA HIS A 111 -10.18 -11.54 -5.17
C HIS A 111 -9.53 -11.39 -3.76
N LEU A 112 -8.64 -12.30 -3.37
CA LEU A 112 -8.03 -12.42 -2.05
C LEU A 112 -6.71 -11.67 -1.92
N ILE A 113 -6.08 -11.24 -3.02
CA ILE A 113 -4.91 -10.36 -2.96
C ILE A 113 -5.44 -8.94 -2.72
N PRO A 114 -5.14 -8.31 -1.57
CA PRO A 114 -5.56 -6.94 -1.32
C PRO A 114 -5.00 -6.03 -2.41
N LEU A 115 -5.83 -5.16 -2.98
CA LEU A 115 -5.41 -4.16 -3.97
C LEU A 115 -4.21 -3.33 -3.47
N GLU A 116 -4.17 -3.11 -2.16
CA GLU A 116 -3.08 -2.52 -1.40
C GLU A 116 -1.71 -3.14 -1.74
N ALA A 117 -1.64 -4.47 -1.85
CA ALA A 117 -0.40 -5.18 -2.16
C ALA A 117 0.10 -4.88 -3.58
N LYS A 118 -0.81 -4.86 -4.56
CA LYS A 118 -0.48 -4.56 -5.96
C LYS A 118 0.02 -3.13 -6.11
N VAL A 119 -0.60 -2.19 -5.40
CA VAL A 119 -0.21 -0.78 -5.44
C VAL A 119 1.08 -0.52 -4.67
N LEU A 120 1.30 -1.19 -3.53
CA LEU A 120 2.58 -1.15 -2.81
C LEU A 120 3.72 -1.70 -3.68
N HIS A 121 3.51 -2.84 -4.33
CA HIS A 121 4.47 -3.44 -5.26
C HIS A 121 4.80 -2.50 -6.41
N SER A 122 3.78 -1.94 -7.06
CA SER A 122 3.96 -0.95 -8.13
C SER A 122 4.76 0.27 -7.65
N SER A 123 4.44 0.77 -6.46
CA SER A 123 5.11 1.93 -5.86
C SER A 123 6.60 1.65 -5.59
N LEU A 124 6.95 0.44 -5.16
CA LEU A 124 8.35 0.02 -4.98
C LEU A 124 9.11 -0.05 -6.30
N TYR A 125 8.52 -0.60 -7.35
CA TYR A 125 9.14 -0.60 -8.69
C TYR A 125 9.40 0.83 -9.18
N LEU A 126 8.45 1.74 -9.00
CA LEU A 126 8.61 3.15 -9.40
C LEU A 126 9.73 3.86 -8.60
N LEU A 127 9.82 3.63 -7.28
CA LEU A 127 10.90 4.19 -6.45
C LEU A 127 12.28 3.64 -6.82
N LEU A 128 12.34 2.38 -7.26
CA LEU A 128 13.56 1.71 -7.67
C LEU A 128 13.90 1.92 -9.16
N ASN A 129 13.19 2.82 -9.85
CA ASN A 129 13.39 3.12 -11.29
C ASN A 129 13.26 1.89 -12.21
N LYS A 130 12.29 1.02 -11.91
CA LYS A 130 11.99 -0.22 -12.65
C LYS A 130 10.70 -0.11 -13.48
N GLU A 131 10.41 1.08 -14.03
CA GLU A 131 9.17 1.39 -14.74
C GLU A 131 8.90 0.43 -15.92
N LYS A 132 9.94 0.04 -16.66
CA LYS A 132 9.84 -0.88 -17.81
C LYS A 132 9.49 -2.31 -17.39
N GLU A 133 10.01 -2.78 -16.26
CA GLU A 133 9.66 -4.09 -15.72
C GLU A 133 8.22 -4.10 -15.22
N LEU A 134 7.84 -3.04 -14.50
CA LEU A 134 6.50 -2.90 -13.94
C LEU A 134 5.41 -2.89 -15.01
N ILE A 135 5.60 -2.16 -16.11
CA ILE A 135 4.57 -2.13 -17.17
C ILE A 135 4.37 -3.49 -17.82
N ASN A 136 5.43 -4.30 -17.94
CA ASN A 136 5.32 -5.67 -18.45
C ASN A 136 4.53 -6.58 -17.50
N ILE A 137 4.69 -6.40 -16.19
CA ILE A 137 3.90 -7.11 -15.17
C ILE A 137 2.43 -6.67 -15.28
N LEU A 138 2.17 -5.36 -15.29
CA LEU A 138 0.81 -4.82 -15.33
C LEU A 138 0.07 -5.14 -16.63
N ASN A 139 0.77 -5.27 -17.76
CA ASN A 139 0.14 -5.67 -19.03
C ASN A 139 -0.29 -7.14 -19.05
N ARG A 140 0.26 -7.97 -18.16
CA ARG A 140 -0.17 -9.37 -17.96
C ARG A 140 -1.29 -9.49 -16.93
N ASP A 141 -1.44 -8.49 -16.05
CA ASP A 141 -2.50 -8.44 -15.06
C ASP A 141 -3.82 -7.98 -15.69
N LYS A 142 -4.82 -8.87 -15.66
CA LYS A 142 -6.18 -8.61 -16.18
C LYS A 142 -7.06 -7.78 -15.22
N THR A 143 -6.53 -7.37 -14.07
CA THR A 143 -7.29 -6.56 -13.09
C THR A 143 -7.46 -5.13 -13.62
N GLU A 144 -8.71 -4.73 -13.83
CA GLU A 144 -9.08 -3.42 -14.40
C GLU A 144 -9.65 -2.44 -13.36
N VAL A 145 -8.95 -2.27 -12.25
CA VAL A 145 -9.32 -1.27 -11.23
C VAL A 145 -8.64 0.08 -11.47
N ASN A 146 -9.32 1.16 -11.07
CA ASN A 146 -8.90 2.54 -11.37
C ASN A 146 -7.52 2.89 -10.79
N GLU A 147 -7.15 2.35 -9.63
CA GLU A 147 -5.84 2.56 -9.01
C GLU A 147 -4.71 2.04 -9.90
N LEU A 148 -4.88 0.86 -10.50
CA LEU A 148 -3.91 0.30 -11.44
C LEU A 148 -3.91 1.05 -12.77
N LYS A 149 -5.06 1.57 -13.22
CA LYS A 149 -5.12 2.47 -14.39
C LYS A 149 -4.30 3.73 -14.14
N LEU A 150 -4.42 4.36 -12.97
CA LEU A 150 -3.64 5.55 -12.61
C LEU A 150 -2.13 5.26 -12.52
N ILE A 151 -1.74 4.09 -12.00
CA ILE A 151 -0.34 3.65 -12.01
C ILE A 151 0.18 3.49 -13.44
N ARG A 152 -0.58 2.82 -14.33
CA ARG A 152 -0.21 2.66 -15.75
C ARG A 152 -0.03 4.02 -16.43
N LEU A 153 -0.96 4.95 -16.19
CA LEU A 153 -0.88 6.31 -16.72
C LEU A 153 0.41 7.02 -16.25
N TYR A 154 0.74 6.93 -14.95
CA TYR A 154 1.97 7.53 -14.43
C TYR A 154 3.24 6.90 -15.00
N ILE A 155 3.25 5.58 -15.19
CA ILE A 155 4.38 4.90 -15.85
C ILE A 155 4.55 5.42 -17.28
N TYR A 156 3.49 5.50 -18.07
CA TYR A 156 3.58 6.02 -19.43
C TYR A 156 4.09 7.46 -19.46
N TYR A 157 3.67 8.32 -18.51
CA TYR A 157 4.26 9.65 -18.37
C TYR A 157 5.80 9.60 -18.22
N LEU A 158 6.32 8.65 -17.43
CA LEU A 158 7.75 8.52 -17.16
C LEU A 158 8.55 7.95 -18.34
N ILE A 159 7.97 7.04 -19.13
CA ILE A 159 8.74 6.25 -20.11
C ILE A 159 8.33 6.44 -21.58
N ASP A 160 7.11 6.92 -21.86
CA ASP A 160 6.55 7.00 -23.22
C ASP A 160 5.42 8.06 -23.31
N LYS A 161 5.79 9.26 -23.75
CA LYS A 161 4.88 10.42 -23.83
C LYS A 161 3.74 10.25 -24.84
N GLU A 162 3.91 9.45 -25.89
CA GLU A 162 2.84 9.23 -26.87
C GLU A 162 1.83 8.21 -26.32
N LYS A 163 2.30 7.09 -25.76
CA LYS A 163 1.41 6.16 -25.05
C LYS A 163 0.68 6.80 -23.89
N PHE A 164 1.31 7.77 -23.22
CA PHE A 164 0.64 8.55 -22.18
C PHE A 164 -0.61 9.24 -22.74
N LYS A 165 -0.51 9.95 -23.86
CA LYS A 165 -1.65 10.65 -24.48
C LYS A 165 -2.74 9.68 -24.88
N GLU A 166 -2.39 8.63 -25.61
CA GLU A 166 -3.32 7.59 -26.05
C GLU A 166 -4.06 6.95 -24.87
N TYR A 167 -3.32 6.57 -23.82
CA TYR A 167 -3.90 5.94 -22.66
C TYR A 167 -4.77 6.91 -21.86
N LYS A 168 -4.31 8.15 -21.65
CA LYS A 168 -5.07 9.21 -20.98
C LYS A 168 -6.43 9.41 -21.65
N ASP A 169 -6.45 9.53 -22.98
CA ASP A 169 -7.66 9.79 -23.75
C ASP A 169 -8.64 8.59 -23.73
N SER A 170 -8.13 7.38 -23.46
CA SER A 170 -8.96 6.17 -23.29
C SER A 170 -9.62 6.03 -21.91
N LEU A 171 -9.21 6.83 -20.91
CA LEU A 171 -9.75 6.73 -19.55
C LEU A 171 -11.10 7.41 -19.44
N ASN A 172 -12.11 6.68 -18.94
CA ASN A 172 -13.40 7.26 -18.57
C ASN A 172 -13.31 7.92 -17.18
N GLU A 173 -12.99 9.22 -17.15
CA GLU A 173 -12.81 9.98 -15.90
C GLU A 173 -14.07 10.02 -15.02
N LEU A 174 -15.26 9.80 -15.58
CA LEU A 174 -16.52 9.79 -14.81
C LEU A 174 -16.61 8.62 -13.82
N ASP A 175 -15.83 7.55 -14.04
CA ASP A 175 -15.79 6.39 -13.16
C ASP A 175 -14.84 6.59 -11.97
N PHE A 176 -14.12 7.72 -11.91
CA PHE A 176 -13.18 8.01 -10.84
C PHE A 176 -13.87 8.67 -9.65
N ASN A 177 -13.59 8.16 -8.45
CA ASN A 177 -13.96 8.89 -7.23
C ASN A 177 -13.09 10.14 -7.06
N ILE A 178 -13.43 10.97 -6.06
CA ILE A 178 -12.79 12.28 -5.86
C ILE A 178 -11.27 12.19 -5.64
N ASP A 179 -10.80 11.15 -4.94
CA ASP A 179 -9.38 10.95 -4.66
C ASP A 179 -8.64 10.46 -5.91
N GLN A 180 -9.24 9.54 -6.67
CA GLN A 180 -8.73 9.06 -7.96
C GLN A 180 -8.63 10.22 -8.98
N LEU A 181 -9.66 11.07 -9.07
CA LEU A 181 -9.66 12.26 -9.93
C LEU A 181 -8.55 13.24 -9.56
N ARG A 182 -8.28 13.42 -8.27
CA ARG A 182 -7.18 14.31 -7.83
C ARG A 182 -5.82 13.76 -8.25
N VAL A 183 -5.58 12.46 -8.06
CA VAL A 183 -4.33 11.81 -8.50
C VAL A 183 -4.18 11.90 -10.03
N TYR A 184 -5.24 11.63 -10.77
CA TYR A 184 -5.28 11.79 -12.22
C TYR A 184 -4.86 13.21 -12.65
N LYS A 185 -5.46 14.23 -12.06
CA LYS A 185 -5.14 15.64 -12.35
C LYS A 185 -3.68 15.99 -12.04
N ILE A 186 -3.10 15.43 -10.97
CA ILE A 186 -1.66 15.60 -10.68
C ILE A 186 -0.82 15.03 -11.82
N ILE A 187 -1.10 13.80 -12.25
CA ILE A 187 -0.33 13.13 -13.31
C ILE A 187 -0.42 13.92 -14.63
N VAL A 188 -1.61 14.40 -14.99
CA VAL A 188 -1.79 15.24 -16.19
C VAL A 188 -1.06 16.58 -16.06
N ALA A 189 -1.12 17.23 -14.89
CA ALA A 189 -0.41 18.48 -14.65
C ALA A 189 1.12 18.31 -14.73
N LEU A 190 1.65 17.17 -14.29
CA LEU A 190 3.07 16.81 -14.46
C LEU A 190 3.45 16.70 -15.93
N PHE A 191 2.63 16.05 -16.74
CA PHE A 191 2.85 15.94 -18.18
C PHE A 191 2.86 17.30 -18.89
N ASN A 192 2.00 18.22 -18.45
CA ASN A 192 1.91 19.60 -18.95
C ASN A 192 2.98 20.53 -18.37
N GLU A 193 3.85 20.04 -17.49
CA GLU A 193 4.90 20.81 -16.81
C GLU A 193 4.37 22.01 -15.99
N ASP A 194 3.10 21.96 -15.56
CA ASP A 194 2.46 23.02 -14.77
C ASP A 194 2.82 22.92 -13.28
N LYS A 195 3.97 23.50 -12.91
CA LYS A 195 4.53 23.45 -11.56
C LYS A 195 3.58 24.00 -10.49
N SER A 196 2.89 25.09 -10.81
CA SER A 196 1.95 25.78 -9.91
C SER A 196 0.78 24.85 -9.56
N LEU A 197 0.17 24.27 -10.58
CA LEU A 197 -0.95 23.37 -10.43
C LEU A 197 -0.56 22.08 -9.68
N VAL A 198 0.59 21.49 -10.02
CA VAL A 198 1.12 20.31 -9.33
C VAL A 198 1.29 20.57 -7.83
N ASN A 199 1.96 21.67 -7.46
CA ASN A 199 2.21 22.02 -6.07
C ASN A 199 0.93 22.33 -5.28
N ARG A 200 -0.08 22.92 -5.93
CA ARG A 200 -1.40 23.12 -5.33
C ARG A 200 -2.11 21.78 -5.08
N LEU A 201 -2.21 20.93 -6.11
CA LEU A 201 -2.91 19.65 -6.02
C LEU A 201 -2.24 18.68 -5.03
N LEU A 202 -0.91 18.65 -4.95
CA LEU A 202 -0.19 17.80 -3.99
C LEU A 202 -0.45 18.16 -2.52
N LYS A 203 -0.78 19.42 -2.23
CA LYS A 203 -1.21 19.88 -0.90
C LYS A 203 -2.64 19.42 -0.60
N GLU A 204 -3.55 19.57 -1.56
CA GLU A 204 -4.95 19.13 -1.43
C GLU A 204 -5.09 17.61 -1.25
N VAL A 205 -4.22 16.85 -1.91
CA VAL A 205 -4.19 15.38 -1.84
C VAL A 205 -3.51 14.85 -0.57
N GLY A 206 -2.95 15.73 0.27
CA GLY A 206 -2.41 15.37 1.59
C GLY A 206 -3.44 14.70 2.52
N SER A 207 -4.74 14.86 2.24
CA SER A 207 -5.86 14.23 2.97
C SER A 207 -6.48 13.03 2.27
N CYS A 208 -5.83 12.45 1.23
CA CYS A 208 -6.37 11.30 0.51
C CYS A 208 -6.79 10.18 1.48
N HIS A 209 -8.06 9.78 1.42
CA HIS A 209 -8.66 8.81 2.32
C HIS A 209 -8.47 7.38 1.81
N LEU A 210 -8.17 7.20 0.51
CA LEU A 210 -7.78 5.91 -0.04
C LEU A 210 -6.32 5.60 0.31
N ASN A 211 -6.14 4.75 1.34
CA ASN A 211 -4.82 4.26 1.76
C ASN A 211 -3.99 3.67 0.60
N VAL A 212 -4.66 3.03 -0.35
CA VAL A 212 -4.05 2.48 -1.57
C VAL A 212 -3.35 3.57 -2.39
N LEU A 213 -3.97 4.73 -2.60
CA LEU A 213 -3.40 5.81 -3.41
C LEU A 213 -2.30 6.60 -2.70
N LYS A 214 -2.24 6.57 -1.35
CA LYS A 214 -1.20 7.27 -0.57
C LYS A 214 0.21 6.87 -0.98
N ASN A 215 0.44 5.60 -1.29
CA ASN A 215 1.75 5.11 -1.71
C ASN A 215 2.15 5.70 -3.07
N LEU A 216 1.25 5.71 -4.05
CA LEU A 216 1.51 6.35 -5.34
C LEU A 216 1.75 7.86 -5.18
N ILE A 217 0.98 8.54 -4.34
CA ILE A 217 1.19 9.97 -4.02
C ILE A 217 2.56 10.20 -3.40
N LYS A 218 3.02 9.31 -2.50
CA LYS A 218 4.35 9.38 -1.88
C LYS A 218 5.45 9.23 -2.92
N VAL A 219 5.30 8.30 -3.87
CA VAL A 219 6.23 8.15 -5.00
C VAL A 219 6.26 9.40 -5.87
N ILE A 220 5.10 9.93 -6.25
CA ILE A 220 5.01 11.16 -7.05
C ILE A 220 5.70 12.31 -6.31
N LYS A 221 5.40 12.52 -5.02
CA LYS A 221 6.05 13.56 -4.19
C LYS A 221 7.57 13.40 -4.13
N PHE A 222 8.06 12.16 -4.05
CA PHE A 222 9.49 11.88 -4.05
C PHE A 222 10.12 12.27 -5.39
N LYS A 223 9.59 11.77 -6.50
CA LYS A 223 10.10 12.04 -7.86
C LYS A 223 9.99 13.52 -8.24
N VAL A 224 8.92 14.20 -7.84
CA VAL A 224 8.72 15.65 -8.08
C VAL A 224 9.79 16.49 -7.40
N LYS A 225 10.19 16.13 -6.17
CA LYS A 225 11.33 16.79 -5.50
C LYS A 225 12.63 16.58 -6.25
N ASP A 226 12.90 15.37 -6.72
CA ASP A 226 14.11 15.07 -7.51
C ASP A 226 14.16 15.85 -8.84
N LEU A 227 13.00 16.22 -9.38
CA LEU A 227 12.86 17.03 -10.59
C LEU A 227 12.97 18.55 -10.36
N GLY A 228 13.16 19.01 -9.11
CA GLY A 228 13.31 20.45 -8.79
C GLY A 228 12.02 21.26 -8.88
N TYR A 229 10.89 20.67 -8.48
CA TYR A 229 9.57 21.30 -8.38
C TYR A 229 9.23 21.80 -6.96
#